data_AF-S3DV52-F1
#
_entry.id   AF-S3DV52-F1
#
_cell.length_a   1.000
_cell.length_b   1.000
_cell.length_c   1.000
_cell.angle_alpha   90.00
_cell.angle_beta   90.00
_cell.angle_gamma   90.00
#
_symmetry.space_group_name_H-M   'P 1'
#
loop_
_entity.id
_entity.type
_entity.pdbx_description
1 polymer ?
#
loop_
_entity_poly.entity_id
_entity_poly.type
_entity_poly.pdbx_seq_one_letter_code
_entity_poly.pdbx_strand_id
1 'polypeptide(L)'
;MSSFLDNKSTSTHLPAPFTTTTSPRRSRTSKALRRTLTLLLLALIFYLYKDRLPFYPQPHSAPIHYDASDDASEWENDPIPAFEPLKRYSLDYGRAACWQDDGVWILRLSPVEMSALGLNRFADTNRTLDLVDEDAFCKRLRMFGASFWELPPRWPEGRPWCYAITDCVEPTRKVSVKVGYPESGGVWWLDTTHTKLLSDALFPKSRGLSKALTMGERCEVIESLGGRFCEDVEECPELDVLMGGVLKVYDDDW
;
A
#
# COMPACT_ATOMS: atom_id res chain seq x y z
N MET A 1 -66.68 -44.15 25.79
CA MET A 1 -66.72 -45.62 25.56
C MET A 1 -65.37 -46.04 25.02
N SER A 2 -64.89 -47.24 25.39
CA SER A 2 -63.84 -48.11 24.81
C SER A 2 -62.90 -47.55 23.71
N SER A 3 -61.61 -47.91 23.58
CA SER A 3 -60.66 -48.79 24.30
C SER A 3 -59.30 -48.70 23.55
N PHE A 4 -58.19 -49.37 23.86
CA PHE A 4 -57.81 -50.41 24.82
C PHE A 4 -56.33 -50.19 25.23
N LEU A 5 -55.84 -50.88 26.25
CA LEU A 5 -54.40 -51.12 26.46
C LEU A 5 -53.93 -52.35 25.68
N ASP A 6 -52.65 -52.45 25.31
CA ASP A 6 -51.83 -53.54 25.86
C ASP A 6 -50.34 -53.36 25.61
N ASN A 7 -49.56 -53.81 26.59
CA ASN A 7 -48.10 -53.69 26.65
C ASN A 7 -47.51 -55.10 26.79
N LYS A 8 -46.65 -55.54 25.88
CA LYS A 8 -46.05 -56.88 25.96
C LYS A 8 -44.58 -56.90 25.52
N SER A 9 -43.70 -56.95 26.52
CA SER A 9 -42.28 -57.28 26.36
C SER A 9 -42.10 -58.75 25.97
N THR A 10 -41.13 -59.07 25.10
CA THR A 10 -40.70 -60.45 24.82
C THR A 10 -39.18 -60.51 24.67
N SER A 11 -38.58 -61.58 25.23
CA SER A 11 -37.15 -61.72 25.46
C SER A 11 -36.35 -62.25 24.26
N THR A 12 -35.15 -61.69 24.09
CA THR A 12 -33.86 -62.30 23.68
C THR A 12 -33.86 -63.57 22.81
N HIS A 13 -33.19 -63.48 21.65
CA HIS A 13 -32.47 -64.61 21.05
C HIS A 13 -31.18 -64.13 20.38
N LEU A 14 -30.04 -64.73 20.74
CA LEU A 14 -28.73 -64.50 20.11
C LEU A 14 -28.50 -65.47 18.94
N PRO A 15 -27.95 -65.01 17.81
CA PRO A 15 -27.24 -65.85 16.84
C PRO A 15 -25.71 -65.67 16.91
N ALA A 16 -24.99 -66.65 16.37
CA ALA A 16 -23.56 -66.91 16.54
C ALA A 16 -22.61 -65.88 15.88
N PRO A 17 -21.32 -65.79 16.34
CA PRO A 17 -20.33 -64.88 15.76
C PRO A 17 -19.88 -65.32 14.35
N PHE A 18 -19.85 -64.37 13.42
CA PHE A 18 -19.29 -64.56 12.08
C PHE A 18 -17.77 -64.48 12.10
N THR A 19 -17.12 -65.44 11.43
CA THR A 19 -15.67 -65.48 11.24
C THR A 19 -15.21 -64.49 10.16
N THR A 20 -14.44 -63.47 10.54
CA THR A 20 -13.84 -62.54 9.57
C THR A 20 -12.54 -63.09 8.98
N THR A 21 -12.62 -63.61 7.75
CA THR A 21 -11.46 -64.04 6.97
C THR A 21 -10.63 -62.82 6.50
N THR A 22 -9.52 -62.55 7.17
CA THR A 22 -8.65 -61.40 6.86
C THR A 22 -7.82 -61.64 5.59
N SER A 23 -8.32 -61.24 4.43
CA SER A 23 -7.54 -61.22 3.19
C SER A 23 -6.58 -60.02 3.14
N PRO A 24 -5.29 -60.20 2.76
CA PRO A 24 -4.31 -59.12 2.78
C PRO A 24 -4.64 -58.05 1.73
N ARG A 25 -5.00 -56.86 2.20
CA ARG A 25 -5.43 -55.70 1.38
C ARG A 25 -4.24 -55.09 0.63
N ARG A 26 -3.84 -55.73 -0.47
CA ARG A 26 -2.80 -55.25 -1.41
C ARG A 26 -3.11 -53.80 -1.80
N SER A 27 -2.25 -52.86 -1.40
CA SER A 27 -2.47 -51.43 -1.57
C SER A 27 -2.43 -51.03 -3.04
N ARG A 28 -3.58 -51.09 -3.69
CA ARG A 28 -3.80 -50.63 -5.06
C ARG A 28 -3.74 -49.10 -5.08
N THR A 29 -2.53 -48.56 -5.04
CA THR A 29 -2.26 -47.12 -5.13
C THR A 29 -3.07 -46.54 -6.28
N SER A 30 -3.96 -45.60 -5.95
CA SER A 30 -4.95 -45.15 -6.92
C SER A 30 -4.22 -44.48 -8.08
N LYS A 31 -4.70 -44.72 -9.32
CA LYS A 31 -4.12 -44.08 -10.51
C LYS A 31 -4.15 -42.55 -10.40
N ALA A 32 -5.08 -42.00 -9.62
CA ALA A 32 -5.16 -40.58 -9.26
C ALA A 32 -3.99 -40.13 -8.37
N LEU A 33 -3.67 -40.85 -7.29
CA LEU A 33 -2.54 -40.50 -6.40
C LEU A 33 -1.21 -40.54 -7.15
N ARG A 34 -1.01 -41.54 -8.02
CA ARG A 34 0.22 -41.63 -8.83
C ARG A 34 0.34 -40.46 -9.82
N ARG A 35 -0.79 -39.99 -10.39
CA ARG A 35 -0.84 -38.83 -11.30
C ARG A 35 -0.54 -37.50 -10.59
N THR A 36 -1.16 -37.26 -9.43
CA THR A 36 -0.92 -36.02 -8.67
C THR A 36 0.53 -35.94 -8.20
N LEU A 37 1.11 -37.05 -7.76
CA LEU A 37 2.51 -37.08 -7.32
C LEU A 37 3.51 -36.84 -8.48
N THR A 38 3.24 -37.34 -9.69
CA THR A 38 4.04 -36.97 -10.88
C THR A 38 3.91 -35.50 -11.28
N LEU A 39 2.72 -34.90 -11.17
CA LEU A 39 2.53 -33.48 -11.50
C LEU A 39 3.29 -32.57 -10.52
N LEU A 40 3.24 -32.87 -9.22
CA LEU A 40 4.01 -32.16 -8.20
C LEU A 40 5.53 -32.32 -8.42
N LEU A 41 5.99 -33.52 -8.78
CA LEU A 41 7.40 -33.77 -9.08
C LEU A 41 7.87 -32.97 -10.31
N LEU A 42 7.06 -32.91 -11.37
CA LEU A 42 7.35 -32.12 -12.58
C LEU A 42 7.38 -30.62 -12.27
N ALA A 43 6.47 -30.11 -11.45
CA ALA A 43 6.48 -28.71 -11.02
C ALA A 43 7.72 -28.37 -10.18
N LEU A 44 8.13 -29.27 -9.27
CA LEU A 44 9.36 -29.11 -8.48
C LEU A 44 10.62 -29.13 -9.37
N ILE A 45 10.70 -30.07 -10.31
CA ILE A 45 11.81 -30.14 -11.29
C ILE A 45 11.83 -28.87 -12.14
N PHE A 46 10.68 -28.40 -12.65
CA PHE A 46 10.62 -27.13 -13.38
C PHE A 46 11.15 -25.96 -12.52
N TYR A 47 10.75 -25.86 -11.26
CA TYR A 47 11.19 -24.78 -10.38
C TYR A 47 12.70 -24.83 -10.06
N LEU A 48 13.28 -26.03 -9.90
CA LEU A 48 14.70 -26.23 -9.63
C LEU A 48 15.60 -26.06 -10.86
N TYR A 49 15.06 -26.27 -12.07
CA TYR A 49 15.83 -26.23 -13.32
C TYR A 49 15.46 -25.06 -14.25
N LYS A 50 14.48 -24.20 -13.92
CA LYS A 50 14.08 -23.03 -14.74
C LYS A 50 15.26 -22.13 -15.13
N ASP A 51 16.20 -21.93 -14.20
CA ASP A 51 17.38 -21.07 -14.38
C ASP A 51 18.50 -21.73 -15.22
N ARG A 52 18.28 -22.98 -15.66
CA ARG A 52 19.12 -23.73 -16.60
C ARG A 52 18.43 -24.07 -17.93
N LEU A 53 17.18 -23.63 -18.14
CA LEU A 53 16.48 -23.84 -19.41
C LEU A 53 16.90 -22.75 -20.42
N PRO A 54 17.26 -23.11 -21.67
CA PRO A 54 17.78 -22.17 -22.69
C PRO A 54 16.74 -21.18 -23.24
N PHE A 55 15.53 -21.15 -22.67
CA PHE A 55 14.44 -20.27 -23.06
C PHE A 55 14.14 -19.17 -22.02
N TYR A 56 14.79 -19.21 -20.85
CA TYR A 56 14.93 -18.00 -20.05
C TYR A 56 16.12 -17.21 -20.62
N PRO A 57 15.93 -15.95 -21.05
CA PRO A 57 17.07 -15.12 -21.41
C PRO A 57 17.89 -14.94 -20.14
N GLN A 58 19.11 -15.48 -20.13
CA GLN A 58 20.10 -14.95 -19.21
C GLN A 58 20.28 -13.48 -19.54
N PRO A 59 20.48 -12.60 -18.54
CA PRO A 59 21.04 -11.28 -18.79
C PRO A 59 22.48 -11.50 -19.27
N HIS A 60 22.62 -11.75 -20.58
CA HIS A 60 23.91 -11.75 -21.26
C HIS A 60 24.40 -10.32 -21.23
N SER A 61 25.12 -9.98 -20.17
CA SER A 61 26.14 -8.95 -20.18
C SER A 61 27.06 -9.27 -21.36
N ALA A 62 26.82 -8.60 -22.49
CA ALA A 62 27.79 -8.59 -23.58
C ALA A 62 29.11 -8.09 -22.96
N PRO A 63 30.26 -8.75 -23.24
CA PRO A 63 31.53 -8.19 -22.85
C PRO A 63 31.74 -6.94 -23.70
N ILE A 64 31.40 -5.78 -23.13
CA ILE A 64 31.87 -4.51 -23.65
C ILE A 64 33.38 -4.58 -23.53
N HIS A 65 34.05 -4.65 -24.68
CA HIS A 65 35.49 -4.50 -24.75
C HIS A 65 35.78 -3.04 -24.40
N TYR A 66 36.00 -2.76 -23.11
CA TYR A 66 36.68 -1.53 -22.71
C TYR A 66 38.11 -1.68 -23.22
N ASP A 67 38.41 -1.04 -24.34
CA ASP A 67 39.80 -0.80 -24.71
C ASP A 67 40.40 0.03 -23.59
N ALA A 68 41.47 -0.47 -22.99
CA ALA A 68 42.12 0.17 -21.85
C ALA A 68 42.99 1.35 -22.34
N SER A 69 42.33 2.41 -22.77
CA SER A 69 42.92 3.76 -22.80
C SER A 69 42.74 4.39 -21.43
N ASP A 70 43.85 4.73 -20.78
CA ASP A 70 43.86 5.48 -19.52
C ASP A 70 43.18 6.84 -19.69
N ASP A 71 41.91 6.94 -19.31
CA ASP A 71 41.26 8.22 -19.01
C ASP A 71 40.28 8.11 -17.82
N ALA A 72 40.86 7.84 -16.66
CA ALA A 72 40.15 7.91 -15.38
C ALA A 72 40.10 9.35 -14.87
N SER A 73 39.42 10.26 -15.60
CA SER A 73 39.35 11.68 -15.20
C SER A 73 38.03 12.46 -15.47
N GLU A 74 37.00 11.87 -16.10
CA GLU A 74 35.85 12.65 -16.60
C GLU A 74 34.44 12.16 -16.19
N TRP A 75 34.27 11.63 -14.96
CA TRP A 75 32.95 11.29 -14.38
C TRP A 75 32.62 12.01 -13.06
N GLU A 76 33.44 12.99 -12.66
CA GLU A 76 33.32 13.66 -11.35
C GLU A 76 32.41 14.91 -11.35
N ASN A 77 31.82 15.27 -12.50
CA ASN A 77 31.06 16.51 -12.69
C ASN A 77 29.70 16.34 -13.42
N ASP A 78 29.11 15.14 -13.41
CA ASP A 78 27.71 15.01 -13.84
C ASP A 78 26.82 15.85 -12.90
N PRO A 79 26.05 16.84 -13.41
CA PRO A 79 25.24 17.69 -12.55
C PRO A 79 24.17 16.84 -11.87
N ILE A 80 24.13 16.91 -10.53
CA ILE A 80 23.13 16.20 -9.71
C ILE A 80 21.75 16.47 -10.33
N PRO A 81 21.02 15.43 -10.78
CA PRO A 81 19.81 15.62 -11.58
C PRO A 81 18.78 16.45 -10.82
N ALA A 82 18.14 17.37 -11.55
CA ALA A 82 17.26 18.37 -10.97
C ALA A 82 16.16 17.71 -10.13
N PHE A 83 16.00 18.23 -8.91
CA PHE A 83 15.20 17.62 -7.87
C PHE A 83 13.72 17.43 -8.26
N GLU A 84 13.24 16.19 -8.29
CA GLU A 84 11.80 15.92 -8.40
C GLU A 84 11.09 15.98 -7.04
N PRO A 85 9.92 16.65 -6.93
CA PRO A 85 9.11 17.19 -8.02
C PRO A 85 9.61 18.56 -8.53
N LEU A 86 9.48 18.81 -9.84
CA LEU A 86 9.77 20.09 -10.49
C LEU A 86 8.51 20.93 -10.79
N LYS A 87 7.33 20.30 -10.75
CA LYS A 87 6.02 20.90 -11.07
C LYS A 87 5.10 20.75 -9.87
N ARG A 88 4.11 21.65 -9.70
CA ARG A 88 3.08 21.53 -8.65
C ARG A 88 2.28 20.23 -8.79
N TYR A 89 2.10 19.75 -10.01
CA TYR A 89 1.60 18.41 -10.30
C TYR A 89 2.16 17.92 -11.65
N SER A 90 2.53 16.64 -11.73
CA SER A 90 2.82 15.96 -13.00
C SER A 90 2.02 14.67 -13.11
N LEU A 91 1.56 14.36 -14.32
CA LEU A 91 1.00 13.05 -14.67
C LEU A 91 2.03 11.93 -14.54
N ASP A 92 3.32 12.22 -14.75
CA ASP A 92 4.41 11.23 -14.76
C ASP A 92 4.58 10.55 -13.38
N TYR A 93 4.67 11.35 -12.30
CA TYR A 93 4.83 10.84 -10.93
C TYR A 93 3.53 10.78 -10.12
N GLY A 94 2.45 11.43 -10.58
CA GLY A 94 1.11 11.34 -9.97
C GLY A 94 1.05 11.84 -8.52
N ARG A 95 1.82 12.88 -8.21
CA ARG A 95 1.90 13.52 -6.89
C ARG A 95 1.74 15.03 -7.07
N ALA A 96 1.08 15.68 -6.12
CA ALA A 96 1.10 17.13 -5.99
C ALA A 96 2.19 17.57 -5.02
N ALA A 97 2.74 18.75 -5.27
CA ALA A 97 3.85 19.32 -4.54
C ALA A 97 3.67 20.83 -4.34
N CYS A 98 4.19 21.33 -3.23
CA CYS A 98 4.35 22.77 -3.00
C CYS A 98 5.67 23.02 -2.24
N TRP A 99 6.21 24.24 -2.33
CA TRP A 99 7.49 24.58 -1.73
C TRP A 99 7.34 25.67 -0.67
N GLN A 100 7.83 25.40 0.53
CA GLN A 100 7.76 26.28 1.70
C GLN A 100 8.98 25.98 2.60
N ASP A 101 9.51 27.00 3.28
CA ASP A 101 10.52 26.87 4.35
C ASP A 101 11.73 25.98 3.99
N ASP A 102 12.40 26.29 2.87
CA ASP A 102 13.52 25.53 2.29
C ASP A 102 13.27 24.03 2.06
N GLY A 103 12.00 23.64 1.96
CA GLY A 103 11.56 22.28 1.71
C GLY A 103 10.41 22.16 0.72
N VAL A 104 9.87 20.95 0.63
CA VAL A 104 8.75 20.60 -0.24
C VAL A 104 7.74 19.74 0.51
N TRP A 105 6.45 20.10 0.41
CA TRP A 105 5.35 19.25 0.85
C TRP A 105 4.85 18.43 -0.34
N ILE A 106 4.78 17.10 -0.20
CA ILE A 106 4.38 16.20 -1.28
C ILE A 106 3.24 15.28 -0.83
N LEU A 107 2.24 15.10 -1.70
CA LEU A 107 1.12 14.19 -1.49
C LEU A 107 0.72 13.48 -2.79
N ARG A 108 0.47 12.17 -2.73
CA ARG A 108 -0.26 11.47 -3.79
C ARG A 108 -1.76 11.70 -3.60
N LEU A 109 -2.39 12.30 -4.60
CA LEU A 109 -3.81 12.66 -4.58
C LEU A 109 -4.67 11.64 -5.34
N SER A 110 -5.88 11.43 -4.84
CA SER A 110 -7.01 10.86 -5.58
C SER A 110 -7.70 11.94 -6.44
N PRO A 111 -8.52 11.56 -7.44
CA PRO A 111 -9.25 12.51 -8.29
C PRO A 111 -10.13 13.52 -7.52
N VAL A 112 -10.66 13.13 -6.35
CA VAL A 112 -11.46 13.99 -5.47
C VAL A 112 -10.60 15.04 -4.78
N GLU A 113 -9.45 14.64 -4.23
CA GLU A 113 -8.51 15.58 -3.58
C GLU A 113 -7.92 16.56 -4.61
N MET A 114 -7.61 16.09 -5.82
CA MET A 114 -7.20 16.98 -6.93
C MET A 114 -8.27 18.02 -7.25
N SER A 115 -9.54 17.61 -7.35
CA SER A 115 -10.65 18.53 -7.63
C SER A 115 -10.84 19.56 -6.52
N ALA A 116 -10.71 19.16 -5.24
CA ALA A 116 -10.81 20.06 -4.10
C ALA A 116 -9.64 21.04 -4.01
N LEU A 117 -8.45 20.65 -4.48
CA LEU A 117 -7.26 21.51 -4.55
C LEU A 117 -7.20 22.39 -5.82
N GLY A 118 -8.17 22.27 -6.74
CA GLY A 118 -8.20 23.02 -8.00
C GLY A 118 -7.17 22.56 -9.03
N LEU A 119 -6.66 21.33 -8.92
CA LEU A 119 -5.64 20.78 -9.82
C LEU A 119 -6.28 20.09 -11.04
N ASN A 120 -5.64 20.23 -12.20
CA ASN A 120 -6.08 19.54 -13.41
C ASN A 120 -5.75 18.04 -13.31
N ARG A 121 -6.75 17.18 -13.55
CA ARG A 121 -6.62 15.71 -13.50
C ARG A 121 -6.03 15.08 -14.77
N PHE A 122 -5.90 15.87 -15.83
CA PHE A 122 -5.56 15.40 -17.18
C PHE A 122 -4.38 16.17 -17.82
N ALA A 123 -3.74 17.06 -17.06
CA ALA A 123 -2.59 17.82 -17.49
C ALA A 123 -1.73 18.20 -16.28
N ASP A 124 -0.43 18.37 -16.53
CA ASP A 124 0.50 18.89 -15.54
C ASP A 124 0.12 20.30 -15.08
N THR A 125 0.51 20.65 -13.86
CA THR A 125 0.32 21.99 -13.29
C THR A 125 1.68 22.51 -12.86
N ASN A 126 2.12 23.63 -13.44
CA ASN A 126 3.37 24.29 -13.05
C ASN A 126 3.26 24.91 -11.64
N ARG A 127 4.40 25.05 -10.96
CA ARG A 127 4.53 25.83 -9.73
C ARG A 127 4.25 27.32 -10.02
N THR A 128 3.69 28.05 -9.05
CA THR A 128 3.67 29.52 -9.12
C THR A 128 4.94 30.12 -8.49
N LEU A 129 5.38 31.27 -8.99
CA LEU A 129 6.49 32.02 -8.41
C LEU A 129 6.03 33.08 -7.40
N ASP A 130 4.72 33.31 -7.29
CA ASP A 130 4.15 34.15 -6.23
C ASP A 130 4.12 33.38 -4.91
N LEU A 131 4.89 33.86 -3.93
CA LEU A 131 5.00 33.22 -2.62
C LEU A 131 3.66 33.17 -1.87
N VAL A 132 2.79 34.16 -2.04
CA VAL A 132 1.50 34.21 -1.33
C VAL A 132 0.55 33.12 -1.85
N ASP A 133 0.48 32.94 -3.16
CA ASP A 133 -0.31 31.87 -3.79
C ASP A 133 0.28 30.47 -3.49
N GLU A 134 1.60 30.36 -3.42
CA GLU A 134 2.29 29.10 -3.12
C GLU A 134 2.09 28.70 -1.64
N ASP A 135 2.26 29.62 -0.69
CA ASP A 135 1.98 29.42 0.73
C ASP A 135 0.51 29.06 0.98
N ALA A 136 -0.41 29.76 0.30
CA ALA A 136 -1.84 29.45 0.38
C ALA A 136 -2.16 28.06 -0.19
N PHE A 137 -1.50 27.64 -1.27
CA PHE A 137 -1.61 26.28 -1.80
C PHE A 137 -0.98 25.26 -0.86
N CYS A 138 0.18 25.56 -0.25
CA CYS A 138 0.82 24.72 0.76
C CYS A 138 -0.07 24.49 1.98
N LYS A 139 -0.71 25.54 2.52
CA LYS A 139 -1.69 25.38 3.61
C LYS A 139 -2.78 24.38 3.21
N ARG A 140 -3.39 24.51 2.02
CA ARG A 140 -4.41 23.57 1.54
C ARG A 140 -3.86 22.15 1.33
N LEU A 141 -2.67 22.00 0.76
CA LEU A 141 -2.05 20.70 0.50
C LEU A 141 -1.72 19.96 1.81
N ARG A 142 -1.23 20.68 2.83
CA ARG A 142 -0.98 20.16 4.19
C ARG A 142 -2.25 19.66 4.86
N MET A 143 -3.36 20.38 4.75
CA MET A 143 -4.67 19.94 5.27
C MET A 143 -5.08 18.57 4.71
N PHE A 144 -4.73 18.24 3.46
CA PHE A 144 -4.98 16.90 2.89
C PHE A 144 -4.02 15.78 3.36
N GLY A 145 -3.11 16.06 4.29
CA GLY A 145 -2.17 15.08 4.85
C GLY A 145 -0.87 14.94 4.06
N ALA A 146 -0.39 16.03 3.46
CA ALA A 146 0.91 16.05 2.79
C ALA A 146 2.06 15.90 3.79
N SER A 147 3.13 15.21 3.38
CA SER A 147 4.36 15.06 4.18
C SER A 147 5.45 16.03 3.69
N PHE A 148 6.39 16.37 4.56
CA PHE A 148 7.47 17.33 4.27
C PHE A 148 8.81 16.66 4.06
N TRP A 149 9.55 17.11 3.04
CA TRP A 149 10.96 16.80 2.81
C TRP A 149 11.76 18.10 2.78
N GLU A 150 12.83 18.14 3.56
CA GLU A 150 13.82 19.22 3.57
C GLU A 150 14.72 19.16 2.32
N LEU A 151 15.14 20.31 1.79
CA LEU A 151 15.98 20.40 0.59
C LEU A 151 17.37 21.01 0.90
N PRO A 152 18.44 20.56 0.22
CA PRO A 152 18.49 19.41 -0.69
C PRO A 152 18.34 18.08 0.08
N PRO A 153 17.68 17.06 -0.50
CA PRO A 153 17.49 15.80 0.19
C PRO A 153 18.79 15.03 0.33
N ARG A 154 18.98 14.36 1.47
CA ARG A 154 20.07 13.41 1.64
C ARG A 154 19.73 12.09 0.93
N TRP A 155 20.26 11.92 -0.28
CA TRP A 155 20.12 10.67 -1.03
C TRP A 155 20.79 9.49 -0.29
N PRO A 156 20.15 8.31 -0.23
CA PRO A 156 20.77 7.11 0.31
C PRO A 156 21.87 6.59 -0.62
N GLU A 157 23.07 6.43 -0.09
CA GLU A 157 24.21 5.84 -0.80
C GLU A 157 23.86 4.44 -1.34
N GLY A 158 24.32 4.12 -2.55
CA GLY A 158 24.17 2.80 -3.15
C GLY A 158 22.77 2.43 -3.69
N ARG A 159 21.87 3.40 -3.93
CA ARG A 159 20.55 3.15 -4.56
C ARG A 159 20.41 3.78 -5.96
N PRO A 160 20.79 3.09 -7.04
CA PRO A 160 20.75 3.65 -8.41
C PRO A 160 19.37 3.63 -9.09
N TRP A 161 18.28 3.35 -8.36
CA TRP A 161 16.94 3.10 -8.92
C TRP A 161 15.87 4.10 -8.45
N CYS A 162 16.29 5.27 -7.96
CA CYS A 162 15.40 6.26 -7.37
C CYS A 162 14.84 7.21 -8.44
N TYR A 163 13.60 6.99 -8.88
CA TYR A 163 12.94 7.86 -9.86
C TYR A 163 12.43 9.17 -9.23
N ALA A 164 11.85 9.11 -8.03
CA ALA A 164 11.45 10.29 -7.26
C ALA A 164 11.98 10.22 -5.82
N ILE A 165 12.18 11.37 -5.17
CA ILE A 165 12.63 11.47 -3.76
C ILE A 165 11.80 10.56 -2.84
N THR A 166 10.49 10.59 -3.01
CA THR A 166 9.49 9.90 -2.20
C THR A 166 9.56 8.37 -2.24
N ASP A 167 10.35 7.82 -3.16
CA ASP A 167 10.50 6.38 -3.37
C ASP A 167 11.76 5.84 -2.68
N CYS A 168 12.68 6.72 -2.27
CA CYS A 168 13.97 6.37 -1.66
C CYS A 168 14.31 7.10 -0.36
N VAL A 169 13.73 8.28 -0.11
CA VAL A 169 13.99 9.13 1.06
C VAL A 169 12.69 9.27 1.85
N GLU A 170 12.72 8.92 3.14
CA GLU A 170 11.56 9.17 4.02
C GLU A 170 11.40 10.67 4.29
N PRO A 171 10.16 11.17 4.45
CA PRO A 171 9.91 12.58 4.75
C PRO A 171 10.46 12.97 6.13
N THR A 172 11.14 14.12 6.20
CA THR A 172 11.55 14.77 7.45
C THR A 172 10.37 14.96 8.41
N ARG A 173 9.16 15.21 7.89
CA ARG A 173 7.91 15.15 8.68
C ARG A 173 6.87 14.29 7.96
N LYS A 174 6.67 13.07 8.46
CA LYS A 174 5.70 12.11 7.92
C LYS A 174 4.30 12.38 8.45
N VAL A 175 3.37 12.67 7.56
CA VAL A 175 1.94 12.83 7.89
C VAL A 175 1.19 11.60 7.42
N SER A 176 0.70 10.81 8.37
CA SER A 176 0.04 9.53 8.11
C SER A 176 -1.47 9.60 8.37
N VAL A 177 -2.13 10.65 7.89
CA VAL A 177 -3.59 10.85 8.03
C VAL A 177 -4.27 10.84 6.66
N LYS A 178 -5.53 10.39 6.61
CA LYS A 178 -6.43 10.57 5.46
C LYS A 178 -7.64 11.38 5.89
N VAL A 179 -7.91 12.47 5.18
CA VAL A 179 -9.02 13.39 5.49
C VAL A 179 -10.08 13.41 4.39
N GLY A 180 -11.29 13.86 4.74
CA GLY A 180 -12.38 14.25 3.86
C GLY A 180 -13.17 15.40 4.49
N TYR A 181 -13.65 16.32 3.65
CA TYR A 181 -14.33 17.55 4.09
C TYR A 181 -15.81 17.52 3.66
N PRO A 182 -16.75 17.24 4.57
CA PRO A 182 -18.16 17.25 4.22
C PRO A 182 -18.67 18.68 4.02
N GLU A 183 -19.74 18.85 3.23
CA GLU A 183 -20.33 20.16 2.92
C GLU A 183 -20.91 20.87 4.15
N SER A 184 -21.17 20.12 5.23
CA SER A 184 -21.61 20.64 6.53
C SER A 184 -20.55 21.40 7.31
N GLY A 185 -19.28 21.36 6.88
CA GLY A 185 -18.14 21.82 7.68
C GLY A 185 -17.55 20.72 8.57
N GLY A 186 -16.42 21.02 9.21
CA GLY A 186 -15.58 20.06 9.91
C GLY A 186 -14.76 19.16 8.99
N VAL A 187 -14.21 18.09 9.56
CA VAL A 187 -13.35 17.13 8.86
C VAL A 187 -13.57 15.71 9.38
N TRP A 188 -13.72 14.77 8.45
CA TRP A 188 -13.58 13.34 8.71
C TRP A 188 -12.12 12.95 8.52
N TRP A 189 -11.54 12.22 9.48
CA TRP A 189 -10.14 11.82 9.42
C TRP A 189 -9.90 10.39 9.88
N LEU A 190 -8.87 9.75 9.31
CA LEU A 190 -8.45 8.39 9.60
C LEU A 190 -6.93 8.38 9.84
N ASP A 191 -6.51 7.89 11.01
CA ASP A 191 -5.11 7.58 11.27
C ASP A 191 -4.67 6.37 10.42
N THR A 192 -3.52 6.51 9.76
CA THR A 192 -2.89 5.48 8.94
C THR A 192 -1.43 5.23 9.35
N THR A 193 -1.01 5.71 10.52
CA THR A 193 0.35 5.55 11.07
C THR A 193 0.74 4.07 11.21
N HIS A 194 -0.14 3.25 11.78
CA HIS A 194 0.06 1.79 11.88
C HIS A 194 -0.36 1.05 10.59
N THR A 195 -0.02 1.61 9.43
CA THR A 195 -0.52 1.20 8.10
C THR A 195 -0.30 -0.27 7.77
N LYS A 196 0.69 -0.94 8.36
CA LYS A 196 0.98 -2.36 8.12
C LYS A 196 0.07 -3.32 8.92
N LEU A 197 -0.46 -2.89 10.05
CA LEU A 197 -1.47 -3.63 10.82
C LEU A 197 -2.87 -3.26 10.32
N LEU A 198 -3.06 -1.97 10.02
CA LEU A 198 -4.29 -1.45 9.43
C LEU A 198 -4.47 -1.90 7.96
N SER A 199 -3.42 -2.18 7.18
CA SER A 199 -3.60 -2.64 5.79
C SER A 199 -4.38 -3.92 5.72
N ASP A 200 -4.06 -4.90 6.54
CA ASP A 200 -4.65 -6.23 6.46
C ASP A 200 -6.08 -6.24 7.03
N ALA A 201 -6.39 -5.35 7.98
CA ALA A 201 -7.72 -5.17 8.56
C ALA A 201 -8.64 -4.27 7.72
N LEU A 202 -8.10 -3.22 7.09
CA LEU A 202 -8.84 -2.24 6.28
C LEU A 202 -8.93 -2.61 4.80
N PHE A 203 -8.10 -3.52 4.29
CA PHE A 203 -8.23 -4.04 2.93
C PHE A 203 -9.39 -5.05 2.84
N PRO A 204 -10.19 -5.05 1.76
CA PRO A 204 -10.10 -4.22 0.56
C PRO A 204 -10.78 -2.85 0.68
N LYS A 205 -11.51 -2.57 1.78
CA LYS A 205 -12.34 -1.36 1.93
C LYS A 205 -11.56 -0.06 1.71
N SER A 206 -10.31 0.02 2.15
CA SER A 206 -9.41 1.17 1.98
C SER A 206 -9.21 1.60 0.52
N ARG A 207 -9.42 0.70 -0.47
CA ARG A 207 -9.44 1.08 -1.89
C ARG A 207 -10.52 2.10 -2.24
N GLY A 208 -11.61 2.16 -1.45
CA GLY A 208 -12.67 3.16 -1.58
C GLY A 208 -12.16 4.60 -1.63
N LEU A 209 -11.09 4.93 -0.88
CA LEU A 209 -10.50 6.27 -0.84
C LEU A 209 -9.95 6.74 -2.21
N SER A 210 -9.59 5.79 -3.07
CA SER A 210 -9.13 6.03 -4.46
C SER A 210 -10.23 5.85 -5.51
N LYS A 211 -11.43 5.49 -5.08
CA LYS A 211 -12.60 5.19 -5.94
C LYS A 211 -13.77 6.13 -5.73
N ALA A 212 -13.83 6.83 -4.59
CA ALA A 212 -14.74 7.93 -4.36
C ALA A 212 -14.67 8.95 -5.51
N LEU A 213 -15.84 9.41 -5.95
CA LEU A 213 -16.04 10.38 -7.01
C LEU A 213 -16.41 11.77 -6.45
N THR A 214 -16.88 11.82 -5.20
CA THR A 214 -17.24 13.04 -4.47
C THR A 214 -16.52 13.11 -3.10
N MET A 215 -16.49 14.29 -2.49
CA MET A 215 -15.93 14.44 -1.14
C MET A 215 -16.85 13.81 -0.07
N GLY A 216 -18.17 13.79 -0.29
CA GLY A 216 -19.14 13.07 0.55
C GLY A 216 -18.87 11.57 0.60
N GLU A 217 -18.80 10.89 -0.56
CA GLU A 217 -18.42 9.47 -0.65
C GLU A 217 -17.08 9.18 0.03
N ARG A 218 -16.13 10.11 -0.06
CA ARG A 218 -14.83 9.96 0.61
C ARG A 218 -14.96 10.04 2.13
N CYS A 219 -15.82 10.91 2.66
CA CYS A 219 -16.13 10.97 4.09
C CYS A 219 -16.79 9.67 4.57
N GLU A 220 -17.79 9.16 3.85
CA GLU A 220 -18.45 7.88 4.12
C GLU A 220 -17.44 6.71 4.15
N VAL A 221 -16.49 6.69 3.21
CA VAL A 221 -15.41 5.69 3.22
C VAL A 221 -14.54 5.84 4.46
N ILE A 222 -14.12 7.06 4.83
CA ILE A 222 -13.31 7.32 6.04
C ILE A 222 -14.03 6.86 7.30
N GLU A 223 -15.31 7.21 7.46
CA GLU A 223 -16.17 6.74 8.56
C GLU A 223 -16.26 5.20 8.59
N SER A 224 -16.52 4.56 7.45
CA SER A 224 -16.62 3.09 7.33
C SER A 224 -15.33 2.31 7.66
N LEU A 225 -14.19 3.01 7.72
CA LEU A 225 -12.87 2.51 8.08
C LEU A 225 -12.52 2.77 9.55
N GLY A 226 -13.43 3.34 10.34
CA GLY A 226 -13.19 3.72 11.74
C GLY A 226 -12.57 5.12 11.91
N GLY A 227 -12.69 5.98 10.89
CA GLY A 227 -12.33 7.39 11.00
C GLY A 227 -13.21 8.12 12.03
N ARG A 228 -12.74 9.29 12.47
CA ARG A 228 -13.43 10.16 13.42
C ARG A 228 -13.84 11.47 12.74
N PHE A 229 -14.95 12.04 13.16
CA PHE A 229 -15.34 13.40 12.81
C PHE A 229 -14.76 14.40 13.82
N CYS A 230 -14.41 15.58 13.33
CA CYS A 230 -13.88 16.70 14.08
C CYS A 230 -14.58 17.97 13.56
N GLU A 231 -15.25 18.72 14.42
CA GLU A 231 -16.07 19.87 14.01
C GLU A 231 -15.21 21.11 13.69
N ASP A 232 -14.20 21.38 14.51
CA ASP A 232 -13.15 22.37 14.24
C ASP A 232 -11.77 21.70 14.30
N VAL A 233 -11.00 21.82 13.21
CA VAL A 233 -9.64 21.26 13.10
C VAL A 233 -8.70 21.85 14.15
N GLU A 234 -8.90 23.12 14.52
CA GLU A 234 -8.05 23.80 15.51
C GLU A 234 -8.28 23.27 16.94
N GLU A 235 -9.44 22.64 17.21
CA GLU A 235 -9.79 22.05 18.49
C GLU A 235 -9.41 20.56 18.63
N CYS A 236 -8.93 19.91 17.56
CA CYS A 236 -8.61 18.47 17.53
C CYS A 236 -7.09 18.21 17.58
N PRO A 237 -6.52 17.82 18.74
CA PRO A 237 -5.07 17.66 18.89
C PRO A 237 -4.42 16.64 17.95
N GLU A 238 -5.16 15.62 17.52
CA GLU A 238 -4.66 14.62 16.56
C GLU A 238 -4.45 15.18 15.14
N LEU A 239 -5.01 16.35 14.84
CA LEU A 239 -4.91 17.03 13.55
C LEU A 239 -3.91 18.21 13.54
N ASP A 240 -3.30 18.53 14.67
CA ASP A 240 -2.23 19.55 14.79
C ASP A 240 -1.08 19.31 13.78
N VAL A 241 -0.79 18.03 13.49
CA VAL A 241 0.18 17.60 12.47
C VAL A 241 -0.14 18.14 11.04
N LEU A 242 -1.41 18.41 10.71
CA LEU A 242 -1.81 19.03 9.45
C LEU A 242 -1.52 20.54 9.43
N MET A 243 -1.62 21.19 10.59
CA MET A 243 -1.42 22.64 10.72
C MET A 243 0.06 23.04 10.76
N GLY A 244 0.96 22.07 10.91
CA GLY A 244 2.41 22.27 11.05
C GLY A 244 2.90 22.05 12.48
N GLY A 245 2.04 21.59 13.39
CA GLY A 245 2.41 21.11 14.71
C GLY A 245 3.44 19.99 14.62
N VAL A 246 4.36 19.99 15.58
CA VAL A 246 5.34 18.91 15.73
C VAL A 246 4.60 17.70 16.28
N LEU A 247 4.77 16.53 15.65
CA LEU A 247 4.33 15.26 16.24
C LEU A 247 4.87 15.19 17.66
N LYS A 248 3.97 15.24 18.66
CA LYS A 248 4.32 14.84 20.02
C LYS A 248 4.69 13.37 19.94
N VAL A 249 5.98 13.10 19.97
CA VAL A 249 6.49 11.77 20.25
C VAL A 249 5.91 11.41 21.60
N TYR A 250 4.95 10.50 21.59
CA TYR A 250 4.66 9.74 22.80
C TYR A 250 5.87 8.85 22.99
N ASP A 251 6.67 9.16 24.01
CA ASP A 251 7.72 8.27 24.48
C ASP A 251 7.03 6.98 24.95
N ASP A 252 7.06 5.95 24.11
CA ASP A 252 6.63 4.59 24.42
C ASP A 252 7.64 3.97 25.42
N ASP A 253 7.57 4.40 26.68
CA ASP A 253 8.23 3.75 27.81
C ASP A 253 7.61 2.35 28.04
N TRP A 254 8.30 1.30 27.58
CA TRP A 254 8.02 -0.11 27.86
C TRP A 254 9.31 -0.92 28.11
#